data_AF-A0A9N8QLW0-F1
#
_entry.id   AF-A0A9N8QLW0-F1
#
_cell.length_a   1.000
_cell.length_b   1.000
_cell.length_c   1.000
_cell.angle_alpha   90.00
_cell.angle_beta   90.00
_cell.angle_gamma   90.00
#
_symmetry.space_group_name_H-M   'P 1'
#
loop_
_entity.id
_entity.type
_entity.pdbx_description
1 polymer ?
#
loop_
_entity_poly.entity_id
_entity_poly.type
_entity_poly.pdbx_seq_one_letter_code
_entity_poly.pdbx_strand_id
1 'polypeptide(L)'
;MLRKTKVIPLPVLDVDEGTTKGNLEVFKQYFRFQLQIPDSFWRENVLFTSADVYSVEKLKTGQKGRQLDRSSQEFDRFSAQHPLAAPWHLMYAYMRCLFSTYGGSKENASFISFRHLSERNGFRHLLSIPHNFHDGNRFLHFWFSAASVSVVA
;
A
#
# COMPACT_ATOMS: atom_id res chain seq x y z
N MET A 1 -17.29 -26.31 9.66
CA MET A 1 -16.01 -26.95 10.04
C MET A 1 -14.88 -25.97 9.72
N LEU A 2 -14.20 -25.41 10.72
CA LEU A 2 -13.05 -24.52 10.48
C LEU A 2 -11.87 -25.36 9.97
N ARG A 3 -11.47 -25.14 8.71
CA ARG A 3 -10.34 -25.84 8.09
C ARG A 3 -9.06 -25.33 8.76
N LYS A 4 -8.33 -26.21 9.46
CA LYS A 4 -7.03 -25.86 10.06
C LYS A 4 -6.05 -25.42 8.97
N THR A 5 -5.36 -24.31 9.20
CA THR A 5 -4.29 -23.84 8.32
C THR A 5 -3.20 -24.90 8.23
N LYS A 6 -2.86 -25.34 7.01
CA LYS A 6 -1.76 -26.25 6.76
C LYS A 6 -0.46 -25.45 6.73
N VAL A 7 0.45 -25.70 7.67
CA VAL A 7 1.79 -25.11 7.66
C VAL A 7 2.67 -25.96 6.75
N ILE A 8 3.29 -25.33 5.76
CA ILE A 8 4.25 -25.97 4.83
C ILE A 8 5.61 -25.31 5.08
N PRO A 9 6.57 -26.00 5.72
CA PRO A 9 7.89 -25.42 5.97
C PRO A 9 8.66 -25.27 4.65
N LEU A 10 9.49 -24.23 4.55
CA LEU A 10 10.42 -24.09 3.45
C LEU A 10 11.50 -25.18 3.57
N PRO A 11 11.77 -26.00 2.54
CA PRO A 11 12.88 -26.94 2.57
C PRO A 11 14.21 -26.18 2.63
N VAL A 12 15.23 -26.81 3.24
CA VAL A 12 16.61 -26.32 3.10
C VAL A 12 17.03 -26.56 1.65
N LEU A 13 17.36 -25.50 0.94
CA LEU A 13 17.80 -25.54 -0.44
C LEU A 13 19.31 -25.29 -0.49
N ASP A 14 20.05 -26.10 -1.24
CA ASP A 14 21.46 -25.88 -1.52
C ASP A 14 21.62 -24.85 -2.65
N VAL A 15 21.23 -23.61 -2.37
CA VAL A 15 21.23 -22.49 -3.32
C VAL A 15 21.77 -21.23 -2.67
N ASP A 16 22.56 -20.47 -3.42
CA ASP A 16 23.08 -19.18 -2.97
C ASP A 16 22.01 -18.08 -3.07
N GLU A 17 21.25 -17.91 -1.99
CA GLU A 17 20.21 -16.89 -1.82
C GLU A 17 20.75 -15.44 -1.92
N GLY A 18 22.06 -15.23 -1.82
CA GLY A 18 22.69 -13.94 -2.02
C GLY A 18 22.67 -13.47 -3.48
N THR A 19 22.33 -14.37 -4.42
CA THR A 19 22.31 -14.09 -5.86
C THR A 19 20.90 -14.02 -6.43
N THR A 20 20.70 -13.26 -7.51
CA THR A 20 19.42 -13.23 -8.24
C THR A 20 19.01 -14.62 -8.72
N LYS A 21 19.99 -15.44 -9.15
CA LYS A 21 19.75 -16.81 -9.63
C LYS A 21 19.27 -17.73 -8.51
N GLY A 22 19.90 -17.66 -7.33
CA GLY A 22 19.46 -18.43 -6.17
C GLY A 22 18.07 -18.02 -5.70
N ASN A 23 17.78 -16.72 -5.64
CA ASN A 23 16.43 -16.24 -5.32
C ASN A 23 15.35 -16.77 -6.27
N LEU A 24 15.62 -16.78 -7.58
CA LEU A 24 14.69 -17.36 -8.57
C LEU A 24 14.50 -18.86 -8.37
N GLU A 25 15.57 -19.59 -8.02
CA GLU A 25 15.48 -21.02 -7.74
C GLU A 25 14.65 -21.30 -6.48
N VAL A 26 14.82 -20.51 -5.39
CA VAL A 26 13.99 -20.60 -4.19
C VAL A 26 12.50 -20.43 -4.54
N PHE A 27 12.15 -19.41 -5.32
CA PHE A 27 10.76 -19.19 -5.73
C PHE A 27 10.21 -20.34 -6.57
N LYS A 28 11.01 -20.86 -7.51
CA LYS A 28 10.61 -22.02 -8.33
C LYS A 28 10.38 -23.26 -7.46
N GLN A 29 11.30 -23.57 -6.56
CA GLN A 29 11.18 -24.68 -5.62
C GLN A 29 9.91 -24.57 -4.77
N TYR A 30 9.66 -23.38 -4.22
CA TYR A 30 8.52 -23.17 -3.36
C TYR A 30 7.17 -23.19 -4.11
N PHE A 31 7.02 -22.38 -5.16
CA PHE A 31 5.73 -22.27 -5.85
C PHE A 31 5.37 -23.53 -6.64
N ARG A 32 6.34 -24.16 -7.30
CA ARG A 32 6.07 -25.28 -8.21
C ARG A 32 6.10 -26.64 -7.53
N PHE A 33 6.99 -26.85 -6.57
CA PHE A 33 7.17 -28.18 -5.98
C PHE A 33 6.52 -28.32 -4.62
N GLN A 34 6.59 -27.28 -3.76
CA GLN A 34 5.97 -27.30 -2.44
C GLN A 34 4.49 -26.94 -2.49
N LEU A 35 4.16 -25.80 -3.11
CA LEU A 35 2.78 -25.33 -3.24
C LEU A 35 2.05 -25.91 -4.46
N GLN A 36 2.81 -26.46 -5.42
CA GLN A 36 2.28 -27.07 -6.64
C GLN A 36 1.28 -26.18 -7.38
N ILE A 37 1.56 -24.87 -7.41
CA ILE A 37 0.72 -23.90 -8.09
C ILE A 37 0.84 -24.16 -9.60
N PRO A 38 -0.25 -24.49 -10.30
CA PRO A 38 -0.22 -24.72 -11.74
C PRO A 38 0.11 -23.41 -12.46
N ASP A 39 0.85 -23.47 -13.56
CA ASP A 39 1.28 -22.25 -14.26
C ASP A 39 0.09 -21.41 -14.77
N SER A 40 -1.03 -22.07 -15.11
CA SER A 40 -2.28 -21.40 -15.49
C SER A 40 -2.84 -20.49 -14.40
N PHE A 41 -2.53 -20.76 -13.13
CA PHE A 41 -2.96 -19.93 -12.00
C PHE A 41 -2.50 -18.48 -12.18
N TRP A 42 -1.27 -18.26 -12.62
CA TRP A 42 -0.68 -16.91 -12.75
C TRP A 42 -1.32 -16.10 -13.88
N ARG A 43 -1.89 -16.77 -14.88
CA ARG A 43 -2.62 -16.13 -15.98
C ARG A 43 -4.07 -15.85 -15.61
N GLU A 44 -4.69 -16.74 -14.87
CA GLU A 44 -6.14 -16.73 -14.62
C GLU A 44 -6.51 -16.01 -13.32
N ASN A 45 -5.55 -15.76 -12.43
CA ASN A 45 -5.79 -15.18 -11.12
C ASN A 45 -5.05 -13.86 -10.96
N VAL A 46 -5.67 -12.98 -10.17
CA VAL A 46 -5.11 -11.71 -9.75
C VAL A 46 -4.68 -11.82 -8.29
N LEU A 47 -3.40 -11.55 -8.02
CA LEU A 47 -2.82 -11.45 -6.69
C LEU A 47 -2.67 -9.99 -6.30
N PHE A 48 -3.58 -9.52 -5.46
CA PHE A 48 -3.49 -8.16 -4.94
C PHE A 48 -2.32 -8.01 -3.97
N THR A 49 -1.38 -7.14 -4.31
CA THR A 49 -0.22 -6.83 -3.46
C THR A 49 -0.42 -5.44 -2.86
N SER A 50 -0.54 -5.37 -1.53
CA SER A 50 -0.58 -4.11 -0.80
C SER A 50 0.84 -3.74 -0.36
N ALA A 51 1.37 -2.61 -0.85
CA ALA A 51 2.72 -2.15 -0.52
C ALA A 51 2.80 -0.62 -0.55
N ASP A 52 3.93 -0.06 -0.09
CA ASP A 52 4.25 1.37 -0.20
C ASP A 52 4.35 1.84 -1.67
N VAL A 53 4.32 3.16 -1.90
CA VAL A 53 4.41 3.76 -3.23
C VAL A 53 5.64 3.27 -4.01
N TYR A 54 6.80 3.20 -3.37
CA TYR A 54 8.04 2.79 -4.03
C TYR A 54 7.95 1.34 -4.51
N SER A 55 7.46 0.45 -3.66
CA SER A 55 7.22 -0.95 -3.97
C SER A 55 6.21 -1.10 -5.12
N VAL A 56 5.11 -0.33 -5.11
CA VAL A 56 4.12 -0.30 -6.19
C VAL A 56 4.74 0.17 -7.51
N GLU A 57 5.57 1.21 -7.49
CA GLU A 57 6.25 1.70 -8.69
C GLU A 57 7.22 0.66 -9.26
N LYS A 58 7.96 -0.05 -8.41
CA LYS A 58 8.86 -1.13 -8.84
C LYS A 58 8.10 -2.30 -9.46
N LEU A 59 6.97 -2.70 -8.87
CA LEU A 59 6.09 -3.73 -9.44
C LEU A 59 5.58 -3.31 -10.83
N LYS A 60 5.03 -2.10 -10.94
CA LYS A 60 4.54 -1.55 -12.23
C LYS A 60 5.65 -1.47 -13.28
N THR A 61 6.86 -1.08 -12.86
CA THR A 61 8.02 -0.97 -13.75
C THR A 61 8.48 -2.34 -14.22
N GLY A 62 8.55 -3.32 -13.31
CA GLY A 62 8.86 -4.71 -13.64
C GLY A 62 7.87 -5.30 -14.65
N GLN A 63 6.57 -5.08 -14.44
CA GLN A 63 5.53 -5.51 -15.37
C GLN A 63 5.64 -4.88 -16.74
N LYS A 64 5.90 -3.55 -16.81
CA LYS A 64 6.14 -2.86 -18.08
C LYS A 64 7.37 -3.40 -18.80
N GLY A 65 8.48 -3.62 -18.08
CA GLY A 65 9.71 -4.17 -18.64
C GLY A 65 9.56 -5.60 -19.18
N ARG A 66 8.61 -6.37 -18.64
CA ARG A 66 8.33 -7.75 -19.03
C ARG A 66 7.19 -7.90 -20.05
N GLN A 67 6.65 -6.82 -20.62
CA GLN A 67 5.61 -6.91 -21.66
C GLN A 67 6.03 -7.72 -22.89
N LEU A 68 7.33 -7.79 -23.17
CA LEU A 68 7.89 -8.56 -24.30
C LEU A 68 8.47 -9.91 -23.87
N ASP A 69 8.34 -10.29 -22.59
CA ASP A 69 8.89 -11.53 -22.05
C ASP A 69 8.17 -12.74 -22.69
N ARG A 70 8.96 -13.56 -23.40
CA ARG A 70 8.49 -14.78 -24.07
C ARG A 70 8.82 -16.04 -23.27
N SER A 71 9.10 -15.90 -21.98
CA SER A 71 9.29 -17.02 -21.06
C SER A 71 8.19 -18.06 -21.25
N SER A 72 8.56 -19.34 -21.17
CA SER A 72 7.60 -20.44 -21.24
C SER A 72 6.73 -20.55 -20.00
N GLN A 73 7.12 -19.87 -18.91
CA GLN A 73 6.42 -19.88 -17.62
C GLN A 73 5.69 -18.54 -17.42
N GLU A 74 4.39 -18.59 -17.13
CA GLU A 74 3.56 -17.42 -16.86
C GLU A 74 4.00 -16.69 -15.60
N PHE A 75 4.51 -17.43 -14.59
CA PHE A 75 5.07 -16.83 -13.37
C PHE A 75 6.18 -15.80 -13.66
N ASP A 76 7.07 -16.11 -14.61
CA ASP A 76 8.21 -15.23 -14.96
C ASP A 76 7.74 -13.90 -15.57
N ARG A 77 6.56 -13.87 -16.20
CA ARG A 77 5.97 -12.67 -16.81
C ARG A 77 5.38 -11.70 -15.79
N PHE A 78 5.23 -12.14 -14.54
CA PHE A 78 4.77 -11.31 -13.43
C PHE A 78 3.38 -10.67 -13.67
N SER A 79 2.51 -11.43 -14.35
CA SER A 79 1.18 -11.00 -14.80
C SER A 79 0.12 -11.02 -13.69
N ALA A 80 0.25 -11.91 -12.71
CA ALA A 80 -0.75 -12.07 -11.65
C ALA A 80 -0.76 -10.91 -10.65
N GLN A 81 0.39 -10.31 -10.36
CA GLN A 81 0.54 -9.35 -9.25
C GLN A 81 -0.09 -8.01 -9.60
N HIS A 82 -1.17 -7.64 -8.92
CA HIS A 82 -1.77 -6.31 -9.09
C HIS A 82 -1.51 -5.46 -7.85
N PRO A 83 -0.76 -4.35 -7.97
CA PRO A 83 -0.54 -3.47 -6.84
C PRO A 83 -1.84 -2.76 -6.46
N LEU A 84 -2.26 -2.93 -5.21
CA LEU A 84 -3.29 -2.10 -4.59
C LEU A 84 -2.63 -1.03 -3.75
N ALA A 85 -3.16 0.19 -3.83
CA ALA A 85 -2.84 1.21 -2.84
C ALA A 85 -3.21 0.65 -1.46
N ALA A 86 -2.22 0.52 -0.57
CA ALA A 86 -2.50 0.10 0.80
C ALA A 86 -3.53 1.05 1.43
N PRO A 87 -4.40 0.57 2.34
CA PRO A 87 -5.42 1.40 2.97
C PRO A 87 -4.87 2.72 3.54
N TRP A 88 -3.63 2.72 4.02
CA TRP A 88 -2.98 3.95 4.47
C TRP A 88 -2.82 4.99 3.35
N HIS A 89 -2.44 4.60 2.12
CA HIS A 89 -2.30 5.54 1.01
C HIS A 89 -3.62 6.16 0.62
N LEU A 90 -4.71 5.38 0.69
CA LEU A 90 -6.07 5.91 0.46
C LEU A 90 -6.39 6.98 1.51
N MET A 91 -6.04 6.72 2.78
CA MET A 91 -6.19 7.70 3.84
C MET A 91 -5.33 8.95 3.60
N TYR A 92 -4.09 8.81 3.15
CA TYR A 92 -3.20 9.95 2.86
C TYR A 92 -3.73 10.77 1.69
N ALA A 93 -4.19 10.11 0.62
CA ALA A 93 -4.80 10.77 -0.53
C ALA A 93 -6.08 11.51 -0.13
N TYR A 94 -6.90 10.90 0.72
CA TYR A 94 -8.12 11.52 1.25
C TYR A 94 -7.81 12.74 2.12
N MET A 95 -6.85 12.63 3.04
CA MET A 95 -6.41 13.75 3.87
C MET A 95 -5.84 14.90 3.06
N ARG A 96 -5.02 14.59 2.04
CA ARG A 96 -4.52 15.59 1.10
C ARG A 96 -5.66 16.29 0.37
N CYS A 97 -6.68 15.55 -0.07
CA CYS A 97 -7.87 16.12 -0.71
C CYS A 97 -8.61 17.06 0.25
N LEU A 98 -8.88 16.61 1.48
CA LEU A 98 -9.52 17.41 2.52
C LEU A 98 -8.77 18.71 2.80
N PHE A 99 -7.46 18.63 2.99
CA PHE A 99 -6.62 19.80 3.26
C PHE A 99 -6.46 20.72 2.06
N SER A 100 -6.49 20.19 0.83
CA SER A 100 -6.42 21.02 -0.37
C SER A 100 -7.73 21.76 -0.62
N THR A 101 -8.87 21.11 -0.38
CA THR A 101 -10.21 21.68 -0.65
C THR A 101 -10.68 22.58 0.50
N TYR A 102 -10.47 22.16 1.75
CA TYR A 102 -11.01 22.83 2.94
C TYR A 102 -9.91 23.38 3.87
N GLY A 103 -8.66 23.41 3.40
CA GLY A 103 -7.51 23.93 4.14
C GLY A 103 -7.72 25.37 4.61
N GLY A 104 -8.30 26.22 3.76
CA GLY A 104 -8.40 27.66 4.00
C GLY A 104 -7.12 28.40 3.62
N SER A 105 -7.28 29.60 3.05
CA SER A 105 -6.16 30.48 2.67
C SER A 105 -5.41 30.97 3.91
N LYS A 106 -4.14 31.35 3.74
CA LYS A 106 -3.33 31.91 4.84
C LYS A 106 -3.84 33.29 5.28
N GLU A 107 -4.27 34.11 4.32
CA GLU A 107 -4.65 35.50 4.60
C GLU A 107 -6.08 35.63 5.14
N ASN A 108 -7.02 34.78 4.68
CA ASN A 108 -8.45 34.90 5.00
C ASN A 108 -9.06 33.54 5.36
N ALA A 109 -8.51 32.89 6.39
CA ALA A 109 -9.02 31.62 6.88
C ALA A 109 -10.40 31.80 7.52
N SER A 110 -11.42 31.11 7.00
CA SER A 110 -12.72 31.02 7.66
C SER A 110 -12.57 30.34 9.04
N PHE A 111 -13.41 30.71 10.00
CA PHE A 111 -13.43 30.13 11.35
C PHE A 111 -13.58 28.60 11.35
N ILE A 112 -14.29 28.05 10.36
CA ILE A 112 -14.50 26.60 10.23
C ILE A 112 -13.44 25.90 9.36
N SER A 113 -12.48 26.65 8.81
CA SER A 113 -11.43 26.07 7.95
C SER A 113 -10.44 25.24 8.76
N PHE A 114 -9.81 24.26 8.10
CA PHE A 114 -8.78 23.45 8.73
C PHE A 114 -7.60 24.28 9.25
N ARG A 115 -7.23 25.37 8.55
CA ARG A 115 -6.17 26.28 9.01
C ARG A 115 -6.49 26.88 10.38
N HIS A 116 -7.66 27.52 10.50
CA HIS A 116 -8.04 28.17 11.75
C HIS A 116 -8.12 27.17 12.91
N LEU A 117 -8.77 26.03 12.67
CA LEU A 117 -8.94 24.99 13.69
C LEU A 117 -7.60 24.34 14.09
N SER A 118 -6.74 24.04 13.13
CA SER A 118 -5.43 23.42 13.40
C SER A 118 -4.50 24.34 14.16
N GLU A 119 -4.38 25.61 13.76
CA GLU A 119 -3.53 26.60 14.43
C GLU A 119 -3.97 26.85 15.88
N ARG A 120 -5.28 26.94 16.13
CA ARG A 120 -5.85 27.11 17.47
C ARG A 120 -5.57 25.91 18.39
N ASN A 121 -5.45 24.72 17.84
CA ASN A 121 -5.20 23.47 18.57
C ASN A 121 -3.71 23.05 18.56
N GLY A 122 -2.80 23.95 18.17
CA GLY A 122 -1.35 23.72 18.23
C GLY A 122 -0.74 23.01 17.01
N PHE A 123 -1.51 22.70 15.98
CA PHE A 123 -1.07 22.08 14.74
C PHE A 123 -0.70 23.13 13.66
N ARG A 124 0.19 24.07 14.00
CA ARG A 124 0.50 25.25 13.15
C ARG A 124 1.07 24.92 11.76
N HIS A 125 1.63 23.72 11.57
CA HIS A 125 2.25 23.28 10.32
C HIS A 125 1.45 22.20 9.60
N LEU A 126 0.19 21.95 10.00
CA LEU A 126 -0.65 20.90 9.43
C LEU A 126 -0.78 20.99 7.90
N LEU A 127 -0.96 22.22 7.39
CA LEU A 127 -1.17 22.50 5.97
C LEU A 127 0.12 22.85 5.23
N SER A 128 1.28 22.72 5.86
CA SER A 128 2.58 22.89 5.19
C SER A 128 2.79 21.79 4.15
N ILE A 129 3.53 22.09 3.08
CA ILE A 129 3.92 21.13 2.06
C ILE A 129 5.40 20.79 2.26
N PRO A 130 5.80 19.50 2.25
CA PRO A 130 4.94 18.32 2.15
C PRO A 130 4.07 18.14 3.40
N HIS A 131 2.83 17.68 3.22
CA HIS A 131 1.91 17.45 4.34
C HIS A 131 2.48 16.41 5.30
N ASN A 132 2.57 16.76 6.60
CA ASN A 132 2.89 15.78 7.63
C ASN A 132 1.66 14.90 7.89
N PHE A 133 1.72 13.66 7.42
CA PHE A 133 0.63 12.71 7.60
C PHE A 133 0.33 12.43 9.08
N HIS A 134 1.36 12.26 9.92
CA HIS A 134 1.15 11.90 11.33
C HIS A 134 0.38 13.00 12.07
N ASP A 135 0.76 14.26 11.83
CA ASP A 135 0.06 15.42 12.39
C ASP A 135 -1.35 15.55 11.80
N GLY A 136 -1.48 15.34 10.49
CA GLY A 136 -2.76 15.27 9.79
C GLY A 136 -3.73 14.29 10.44
N ASN A 137 -3.26 13.06 10.67
CA ASN A 137 -4.08 11.97 11.16
C ASN A 137 -4.48 12.24 12.60
N ARG A 138 -3.52 12.68 13.42
CA ARG A 138 -3.76 13.05 14.82
C ARG A 138 -4.78 14.19 14.92
N PHE A 139 -4.67 15.21 14.09
CA PHE A 139 -5.62 16.33 14.06
C PHE A 139 -7.03 15.86 13.67
N LEU A 140 -7.17 15.06 12.61
CA LEU A 140 -8.48 14.55 12.19
C LEU A 140 -9.11 13.65 13.25
N HIS A 141 -8.35 12.77 13.88
CA HIS A 141 -8.83 11.95 15.00
C HIS A 141 -9.32 12.83 16.15
N PHE A 142 -8.54 13.84 16.55
CA PHE A 142 -8.94 14.78 17.60
C PHE A 142 -10.24 15.52 17.23
N TRP A 143 -10.30 16.07 16.02
CA TRP A 143 -11.43 16.86 15.56
C TRP A 143 -12.71 16.02 15.42
N PHE A 144 -12.65 14.86 14.78
CA PHE A 144 -13.81 13.97 14.66
C PHE A 144 -14.26 13.41 16.01
N SER A 145 -13.34 13.14 16.93
CA SER A 145 -13.70 12.73 18.30
C SER A 145 -14.40 13.86 19.07
N ALA A 146 -13.97 15.11 18.89
CA ALA A 146 -14.66 16.26 19.48
C ALA A 146 -16.03 16.52 18.83
N ALA A 147 -16.11 16.39 17.50
CA ALA A 147 -17.33 16.59 16.73
C ALA A 147 -18.37 15.48 17.01
N SER A 148 -17.96 14.23 17.19
CA SER A 148 -18.87 13.13 17.47
C SER A 148 -19.62 13.31 18.80
N VAL A 149 -18.96 13.87 19.81
CA VAL A 149 -19.60 14.25 21.08
C VAL A 149 -20.63 15.37 20.89
N SER A 150 -20.44 16.21 19.89
CA SER A 150 -21.33 17.35 19.59
C SER A 150 -22.52 16.98 18.71
N VAL A 151 -22.46 15.87 17.95
CA VAL A 151 -23.51 15.42 17.02
C VAL A 151 -24.50 14.45 17.70
N VAL A 152 -24.08 13.79 18.78
CA VAL A 152 -24.92 12.82 19.52
C VAL A 152 -25.68 13.50 20.68
N ALA A 153 -25.48 14.80 20.89
CA ALA A 153 -26.18 15.61 21.88
C ALA A 153 -27.42 16.31 21.31
#